data_AF-B6CAR9-F1
#
_entry.id   AF-B6CAR9-F1
#
_cell.length_a   1.000
_cell.length_b   1.000
_cell.length_c   1.000
_cell.angle_alpha   90.00
_cell.angle_beta   90.00
_cell.angle_gamma   90.00
#
_symmetry.space_group_name_H-M   'P 1'
#
loop_
_entity.id
_entity.type
_entity.pdbx_description
1 polymer ?
#
loop_
_entity_poly.entity_id
_entity_poly.type
_entity_poly.pdbx_seq_one_letter_code
_entity_poly.pdbx_strand_id
1 'polypeptide(L)'
;TSQPTVVRAEEAPVASQSKAEKDYDAAVKKSEAAKKHYEEAKKKAEDAQKKYDEDQKKTEDKAEAVKKADEELQKANLEVQKAYVEYQKAQREHNESRGRKKADAKKKLVAALSHIEEVESKQIEAKANFNKEQAKVIPKETELATTKQKAEEAKKEAEVAKKKSEEAAKEVEVEKNKILEQDAENEKKIDVLQNKVADFRKEIADAEKTVADLEKEVAKLEKDVEGFKESDGEYAEFYLEAAEKDLATKKAELAEAKIKATTKKAELEKAEAELENLLSTLDPEGKTQDELDKEAAEDANIEALQNKVADLENKVAELDKEVTRLQSDLKDAEENNVEDYVKEGLEKALTDKKVELNNTQKALDTAQKALDTALNELGPDGDEEETPAPAPKPEQPAEQPKPAPAPQPAPAPKPEKTDDQQAEEDYARRSEEEYNRLPQQQPPKAEKPAPAPAPKPEQPAPAPK
;
A
#
# COMPACT_ATOMS: atom_id res chain seq x y z
N THR A 1 -1.54 41.92 -55.36
CA THR A 1 -1.02 41.23 -54.15
C THR A 1 -2.00 41.49 -53.02
N SER A 2 -3.02 40.64 -52.91
CA SER A 2 -3.95 40.65 -51.78
C SER A 2 -3.23 40.11 -50.55
N GLN A 3 -3.16 40.89 -49.49
CA GLN A 3 -2.80 40.38 -48.17
C GLN A 3 -4.09 39.91 -47.48
N PRO A 4 -4.10 38.72 -46.85
CA PRO A 4 -5.22 38.29 -46.05
C PRO A 4 -5.12 38.91 -44.65
N THR A 5 -6.21 39.53 -44.20
CA THR A 5 -6.41 39.94 -42.81
C THR A 5 -6.56 38.67 -41.97
N VAL A 6 -5.59 38.37 -41.11
CA VAL A 6 -5.70 37.30 -40.12
C VAL A 6 -6.61 37.80 -39.01
N VAL A 7 -7.79 37.20 -38.89
CA VAL A 7 -8.69 37.38 -37.76
C VAL A 7 -8.04 36.68 -36.58
N ARG A 8 -7.52 37.47 -35.64
CA ARG A 8 -7.06 37.00 -34.33
C ARG A 8 -8.30 36.47 -33.62
N ALA A 9 -8.41 35.14 -33.50
CA ALA A 9 -9.30 34.54 -32.52
C ALA A 9 -8.88 35.10 -31.15
N GLU A 10 -9.75 35.89 -30.52
CA GLU A 10 -9.70 36.10 -29.09
C GLU A 10 -9.91 34.73 -28.45
N GLU A 11 -8.83 34.14 -27.95
CA GLU A 11 -8.93 33.07 -26.95
C GLU A 11 -9.74 33.65 -25.79
N ALA A 12 -10.91 33.05 -25.54
CA ALA A 12 -11.65 33.28 -24.31
C ALA A 12 -10.69 33.10 -23.12
N PRO A 13 -10.80 33.92 -22.06
CA PRO A 13 -9.98 33.74 -20.88
C PRO A 13 -10.28 32.35 -20.30
N VAL A 14 -9.33 31.44 -20.42
CA VAL A 14 -9.36 30.13 -19.76
C VAL A 14 -9.65 30.38 -18.29
N ALA A 15 -10.78 29.84 -17.81
CA ALA A 15 -11.21 29.98 -16.42
C ALA A 15 -10.03 29.71 -15.51
N SER A 16 -9.61 30.71 -14.74
CA SER A 16 -8.46 30.57 -13.88
C SER A 16 -8.85 29.64 -12.73
N GLN A 17 -8.44 28.37 -12.80
CA GLN A 17 -8.62 27.37 -11.75
C GLN A 17 -8.54 27.99 -10.36
N SER A 18 -9.52 27.70 -9.52
CA SER A 18 -9.61 28.24 -8.17
C SER A 18 -8.41 27.79 -7.34
N LYS A 19 -8.14 28.49 -6.23
CA LYS A 19 -7.03 28.09 -5.35
C LYS A 19 -7.28 26.70 -4.75
N ALA A 20 -8.53 26.41 -4.35
CA ALA A 20 -8.92 25.14 -3.77
C ALA A 20 -8.78 23.98 -4.78
N GLU A 21 -9.14 24.19 -6.05
CA GLU A 21 -8.92 23.21 -7.12
C GLU A 21 -7.44 22.90 -7.34
N LYS A 22 -6.58 23.92 -7.36
CA LYS A 22 -5.13 23.73 -7.48
C LYS A 22 -4.53 22.96 -6.30
N ASP A 23 -5.00 23.26 -5.10
CA ASP A 23 -4.57 22.58 -3.89
C ASP A 23 -5.06 21.11 -3.91
N TYR A 24 -6.26 20.84 -4.45
CA TYR A 24 -6.79 19.47 -4.61
C TYR A 24 -5.97 18.67 -5.62
N ASP A 25 -5.69 19.23 -6.81
CA ASP A 25 -4.83 18.59 -7.81
C ASP A 25 -3.44 18.27 -7.27
N ALA A 26 -2.88 19.17 -6.46
CA ALA A 26 -1.59 18.95 -5.81
C ALA A 26 -1.67 17.82 -4.77
N ALA A 27 -2.75 17.77 -3.98
CA ALA A 27 -3.00 16.69 -3.02
C ALA A 27 -3.17 15.34 -3.72
N VAL A 28 -3.90 15.28 -4.84
CA VAL A 28 -4.10 14.06 -5.65
C VAL A 28 -2.75 13.53 -6.14
N LYS A 29 -1.94 14.37 -6.78
CA LYS A 29 -0.59 13.99 -7.26
C LYS A 29 0.30 13.48 -6.13
N LYS A 30 0.22 14.12 -4.96
CA LYS A 30 0.98 13.69 -3.76
C LYS A 30 0.50 12.33 -3.24
N SER A 31 -0.81 12.10 -3.23
CA SER A 31 -1.43 10.83 -2.82
C SER A 31 -1.03 9.68 -3.75
N GLU A 32 -1.08 9.88 -5.06
CA GLU A 32 -0.64 8.90 -6.06
C GLU A 32 0.84 8.53 -5.89
N ALA A 33 1.70 9.54 -5.73
CA ALA A 33 3.13 9.32 -5.48
C ALA A 33 3.35 8.53 -4.18
N ALA A 34 2.65 8.87 -3.11
CA ALA A 34 2.74 8.16 -1.83
C ALA A 34 2.25 6.70 -1.94
N LYS A 35 1.16 6.45 -2.69
CA LYS A 35 0.65 5.10 -2.96
C LYS A 35 1.66 4.25 -3.72
N LYS A 36 2.30 4.82 -4.76
CA LYS A 36 3.36 4.14 -5.51
C LYS A 36 4.55 3.78 -4.62
N HIS A 37 4.99 4.70 -3.76
CA HIS A 37 6.06 4.43 -2.80
C HIS A 37 5.71 3.33 -1.80
N TYR A 38 4.45 3.26 -1.36
CA TYR A 38 3.98 2.18 -0.49
C TYR A 38 4.05 0.82 -1.18
N GLU A 39 3.57 0.69 -2.42
CA GLU A 39 3.63 -0.57 -3.16
C GLU A 39 5.08 -1.04 -3.40
N GLU A 40 5.98 -0.12 -3.74
CA GLU A 40 7.41 -0.43 -3.87
C GLU A 40 8.03 -0.93 -2.55
N ALA A 41 7.72 -0.25 -1.44
CA ALA A 41 8.22 -0.63 -0.12
C ALA A 41 7.65 -1.98 0.35
N LYS A 42 6.37 -2.23 0.08
CA LYS A 42 5.69 -3.50 0.37
C LYS A 42 6.36 -4.66 -0.37
N LYS A 43 6.57 -4.52 -1.68
CA LYS A 43 7.26 -5.55 -2.49
C LYS A 43 8.67 -5.84 -1.95
N LYS A 44 9.43 -4.79 -1.62
CA LYS A 44 10.77 -4.94 -1.03
C LYS A 44 10.74 -5.69 0.31
N ALA A 45 9.72 -5.45 1.15
CA ALA A 45 9.53 -6.16 2.40
C ALA A 45 9.20 -7.65 2.18
N GLU A 46 8.32 -7.96 1.24
CA GLU A 46 7.98 -9.35 0.86
C GLU A 46 9.21 -10.10 0.32
N ASP A 47 9.96 -9.49 -0.59
CA ASP A 47 11.19 -10.09 -1.15
C ASP A 47 12.26 -10.33 -0.07
N ALA A 48 12.43 -9.38 0.85
CA ALA A 48 13.38 -9.52 1.96
C ALA A 48 12.96 -10.62 2.95
N GLN A 49 11.66 -10.71 3.26
CA GLN A 49 11.11 -11.75 4.13
C GLN A 49 11.27 -13.13 3.49
N LYS A 50 10.92 -13.27 2.21
CA LYS A 50 11.07 -14.53 1.47
C LYS A 50 12.52 -15.04 1.50
N LYS A 51 13.49 -14.13 1.32
CA LYS A 51 14.92 -14.49 1.40
C LYS A 51 15.33 -14.99 2.79
N TYR A 52 14.82 -14.36 3.85
CA TYR A 52 15.06 -14.82 5.22
C TYR A 52 14.43 -16.19 5.47
N ASP A 53 13.18 -16.40 5.06
CA ASP A 53 12.46 -17.67 5.23
C ASP A 53 13.14 -18.81 4.45
N GLU A 54 13.62 -18.55 3.23
CA GLU A 54 14.39 -19.51 2.43
C GLU A 54 15.72 -19.88 3.10
N ASP A 55 16.44 -18.89 3.65
CA ASP A 55 17.71 -19.12 4.34
C ASP A 55 17.49 -19.89 5.65
N GLN A 56 16.42 -19.58 6.40
CA GLN A 56 16.02 -20.31 7.60
C GLN A 56 15.64 -21.76 7.26
N LYS A 57 14.83 -21.98 6.23
CA LYS A 57 14.42 -23.32 5.82
C LYS A 57 15.62 -24.21 5.48
N LYS A 58 16.63 -23.69 4.78
CA LYS A 58 17.87 -24.44 4.50
C LYS A 58 18.60 -24.85 5.77
N THR A 59 18.61 -24.00 6.80
CA THR A 59 19.23 -24.34 8.09
C THR A 59 18.45 -25.42 8.83
N GLU A 60 17.13 -25.37 8.81
CA GLU A 60 16.23 -26.36 9.44
C GLU A 60 16.32 -27.72 8.72
N ASP A 61 16.24 -27.73 7.39
CA ASP A 61 16.34 -28.94 6.56
C ASP A 61 17.67 -29.67 6.80
N LYS A 62 18.78 -28.93 6.91
CA LYS A 62 20.08 -29.52 7.25
C LYS A 62 20.08 -30.10 8.65
N ALA A 63 19.59 -29.35 9.65
CA ALA A 63 19.58 -29.80 11.04
C ALA A 63 18.78 -31.10 11.20
N GLU A 64 17.63 -31.21 10.54
CA GLU A 64 16.81 -32.42 10.54
C GLU A 64 17.51 -33.59 9.84
N ALA A 65 18.12 -33.35 8.67
CA ALA A 65 18.82 -34.41 7.94
C ALA A 65 20.07 -34.92 8.67
N VAL A 66 20.84 -34.04 9.30
CA VAL A 66 21.98 -34.41 10.15
C VAL A 66 21.52 -35.21 11.36
N LYS A 67 20.42 -34.81 12.02
CA LYS A 67 19.86 -35.55 13.15
C LYS A 67 19.44 -36.96 12.76
N LYS A 68 18.74 -37.12 11.63
CA LYS A 68 18.34 -38.45 11.12
C LYS A 68 19.57 -39.31 10.81
N ALA A 69 20.58 -38.75 10.15
CA ALA A 69 21.81 -39.48 9.84
C ALA A 69 22.63 -39.86 11.09
N ASP A 70 22.63 -39.00 12.13
CA ASP A 70 23.26 -39.34 13.42
C ASP A 70 22.50 -40.48 14.11
N GLU A 71 21.17 -40.44 14.16
CA GLU A 71 20.36 -41.53 14.74
C GLU A 71 20.63 -42.88 14.05
N GLU A 72 20.79 -42.89 12.72
CA GLU A 72 21.18 -44.09 11.96
C GLU A 72 22.61 -44.55 12.30
N LEU A 73 23.57 -43.62 12.40
CA LEU A 73 24.94 -43.92 12.79
C LEU A 73 25.02 -44.48 14.22
N GLN A 74 24.28 -43.91 15.17
CA GLN A 74 24.22 -44.42 16.55
C GLN A 74 23.62 -45.84 16.60
N LYS A 75 22.58 -46.12 15.81
CA LYS A 75 22.01 -47.47 15.69
C LYS A 75 23.04 -48.45 15.12
N ALA A 76 23.73 -48.10 14.03
CA ALA A 76 24.76 -48.95 13.44
C ALA A 76 25.93 -49.19 14.42
N ASN A 77 26.39 -48.15 15.14
CA ASN A 77 27.41 -48.28 16.18
C ASN A 77 26.99 -49.28 17.27
N LEU A 78 25.73 -49.24 17.72
CA LEU A 78 25.20 -50.17 18.71
C LEU A 78 25.13 -51.61 18.16
N GLU A 79 24.78 -51.80 16.89
CA GLU A 79 24.78 -53.11 16.25
C GLU A 79 26.18 -53.72 16.15
N VAL A 80 27.19 -52.92 15.78
CA VAL A 80 28.59 -53.35 15.79
C VAL A 80 28.99 -53.82 17.20
N GLN A 81 28.72 -53.02 18.24
CA GLN A 81 29.02 -53.41 19.62
C GLN A 81 28.34 -54.73 20.02
N LYS A 82 27.06 -54.91 19.67
CA LYS A 82 26.33 -56.16 19.93
C LYS A 82 26.95 -57.35 19.19
N ALA A 83 27.33 -57.18 17.92
CA ALA A 83 27.97 -58.23 17.13
C ALA A 83 29.31 -58.67 17.75
N TYR A 84 30.13 -57.73 18.23
CA TYR A 84 31.37 -58.03 18.95
C TYR A 84 31.13 -58.77 20.27
N VAL A 85 30.07 -58.44 21.01
CA VAL A 85 29.69 -59.17 22.23
C VAL A 85 29.29 -60.61 21.91
N GLU A 86 28.50 -60.84 20.85
CA GLU A 86 28.11 -62.17 20.40
C GLU A 86 29.31 -62.98 19.89
N TYR A 87 30.24 -62.36 19.16
CA TYR A 87 31.50 -62.97 18.79
C TYR A 87 32.31 -63.44 20.00
N GLN A 88 32.45 -62.61 21.04
CA GLN A 88 33.14 -63.00 22.28
C GLN A 88 32.46 -64.19 22.99
N LYS A 89 31.12 -64.26 22.95
CA LYS A 89 30.37 -65.42 23.47
C LYS A 89 30.64 -66.67 22.63
N ALA A 90 30.55 -66.57 21.30
CA ALA A 90 30.81 -67.67 20.38
C ALA A 90 32.26 -68.19 20.48
N GLN A 91 33.22 -67.28 20.71
CA GLN A 91 34.63 -67.62 20.91
C GLN A 91 34.85 -68.39 22.22
N ARG A 92 34.21 -67.97 23.32
CA ARG A 92 34.20 -68.72 24.58
C ARG A 92 33.59 -70.11 24.42
N GLU A 93 32.40 -70.19 23.79
CA GLU A 93 31.71 -71.47 23.53
C GLU A 93 32.58 -72.43 22.71
N HIS A 94 33.27 -71.93 21.68
CA HIS A 94 34.19 -72.71 20.86
C HIS A 94 35.41 -73.23 21.64
N ASN A 95 35.98 -72.39 22.53
CA ASN A 95 37.15 -72.75 23.34
C ASN A 95 36.82 -73.80 24.40
N GLU A 96 35.62 -73.75 24.97
CA GLU A 96 35.15 -74.69 26.01
C GLU A 96 34.59 -76.00 25.43
N SER A 97 34.15 -76.01 24.17
CA SER A 97 33.52 -77.16 23.51
C SER A 97 34.52 -78.26 23.09
N ARG A 98 34.11 -79.53 23.20
CA ARG A 98 34.89 -80.72 22.79
C ARG A 98 34.09 -81.65 21.87
N GLY A 99 34.80 -82.48 21.09
CA GLY A 99 34.19 -83.48 20.20
C GLY A 99 33.24 -82.86 19.17
N ARG A 100 32.07 -83.48 18.94
CA ARG A 100 31.07 -83.01 17.97
C ARG A 100 30.57 -81.58 18.24
N LYS A 101 30.41 -81.18 19.51
CA LYS A 101 29.96 -79.83 19.89
C LYS A 101 30.93 -78.72 19.46
N LYS A 102 32.22 -79.05 19.29
CA LYS A 102 33.24 -78.09 18.82
C LYS A 102 33.02 -77.68 17.36
N ALA A 103 32.52 -78.59 16.52
CA ALA A 103 32.22 -78.29 15.13
C ALA A 103 31.06 -77.29 14.99
N ASP A 104 30.01 -77.45 15.81
CA ASP A 104 28.87 -76.53 15.83
C ASP A 104 29.25 -75.15 16.40
N ALA A 105 30.04 -75.12 17.48
CA ALA A 105 30.57 -73.87 18.03
C ALA A 105 31.50 -73.14 17.04
N LYS A 106 32.28 -73.88 16.22
CA LYS A 106 33.09 -73.31 15.14
C LYS A 106 32.21 -72.64 14.07
N LYS A 107 31.08 -73.24 13.70
CA LYS A 107 30.12 -72.63 12.74
C LYS A 107 29.53 -71.34 13.31
N LYS A 108 29.15 -71.32 14.60
CA LYS A 108 28.68 -70.10 15.27
C LYS A 108 29.73 -68.99 15.28
N LEU A 109 30.99 -69.34 15.55
CA LEU A 109 32.11 -68.38 15.51
C LEU A 109 32.30 -67.77 14.12
N VAL A 110 32.25 -68.58 13.06
CA VAL A 110 32.33 -68.11 11.66
C VAL A 110 31.12 -67.24 11.30
N ALA A 111 29.92 -67.63 11.71
CA ALA A 111 28.72 -66.82 11.50
C ALA A 111 28.78 -65.47 12.22
N ALA A 112 29.30 -65.43 13.46
CA ALA A 112 29.51 -64.19 14.20
C ALA A 112 30.54 -63.27 13.54
N LEU A 113 31.62 -63.82 12.98
CA LEU A 113 32.60 -63.06 12.19
C LEU A 113 31.98 -62.46 10.92
N SER A 114 31.22 -63.26 10.17
CA SER A 114 30.52 -62.77 8.97
C SER A 114 29.49 -61.70 9.31
N HIS A 115 28.80 -61.82 10.45
CA HIS A 115 27.86 -60.80 10.90
C HIS A 115 28.57 -59.51 11.32
N ILE A 116 29.76 -59.58 11.94
CA ILE A 116 30.59 -58.41 12.23
C ILE A 116 30.93 -57.65 10.93
N GLU A 117 31.42 -58.35 9.90
CA GLU A 117 31.75 -57.73 8.61
C GLU A 117 30.53 -57.01 8.00
N GLU A 118 29.35 -57.63 8.08
CA GLU A 118 28.10 -57.04 7.59
C GLU A 118 27.71 -55.75 8.34
N VAL A 119 27.75 -55.77 9.68
CA VAL A 119 27.36 -54.60 10.49
C VAL A 119 28.42 -53.48 10.45
N GLU A 120 29.70 -53.82 10.31
CA GLU A 120 30.78 -52.83 10.11
C GLU A 120 30.64 -52.14 8.75
N SER A 121 30.27 -52.87 7.69
CA SER A 121 29.97 -52.25 6.38
C SER A 121 28.83 -51.24 6.50
N LYS A 122 27.73 -51.62 7.18
CA LYS A 122 26.58 -50.73 7.43
C LYS A 122 26.97 -49.51 8.28
N GLN A 123 27.85 -49.67 9.26
CA GLN A 123 28.37 -48.57 10.07
C GLN A 123 29.20 -47.58 9.23
N ILE A 124 30.04 -48.08 8.32
CA ILE A 124 30.83 -47.25 7.40
C ILE A 124 29.91 -46.44 6.48
N GLU A 125 28.88 -47.08 5.92
CA GLU A 125 27.88 -46.43 5.07
C GLU A 125 27.11 -45.34 5.84
N ALA A 126 26.62 -45.65 7.04
CA ALA A 126 25.94 -44.69 7.90
C ALA A 126 26.85 -43.50 8.28
N LYS A 127 28.13 -43.77 8.58
CA LYS A 127 29.13 -42.73 8.87
C LYS A 127 29.40 -41.85 7.66
N ALA A 128 29.48 -42.44 6.47
CA ALA A 128 29.64 -41.70 5.23
C ALA A 128 28.43 -40.80 4.96
N ASN A 129 27.20 -41.31 5.19
CA ASN A 129 25.97 -40.54 5.06
C ASN A 129 25.91 -39.36 6.05
N PHE A 130 26.23 -39.60 7.33
CA PHE A 130 26.31 -38.53 8.34
C PHE A 130 27.30 -37.43 7.96
N ASN A 131 28.51 -37.80 7.53
CA ASN A 131 29.52 -36.83 7.09
C ASN A 131 29.04 -36.03 5.86
N LYS A 132 28.36 -36.69 4.92
CA LYS A 132 27.78 -36.04 3.74
C LYS A 132 26.70 -35.02 4.10
N GLU A 133 25.79 -35.37 5.01
CA GLU A 133 24.73 -34.49 5.49
C GLU A 133 25.30 -33.30 6.30
N GLN A 134 26.32 -33.53 7.12
CA GLN A 134 27.03 -32.45 7.82
C GLN A 134 27.75 -31.48 6.87
N ALA A 135 28.29 -31.98 5.77
CA ALA A 135 29.01 -31.17 4.79
C ALA A 135 28.10 -30.27 3.93
N LYS A 136 26.77 -30.41 3.99
CA LYS A 136 25.84 -29.52 3.27
C LYS A 136 26.04 -28.07 3.72
N VAL A 137 26.26 -27.17 2.78
CA VAL A 137 26.49 -25.74 3.07
C VAL A 137 25.17 -25.08 3.45
N ILE A 138 25.17 -24.34 4.57
CA ILE A 138 24.04 -23.51 5.02
C ILE A 138 24.51 -22.06 5.21
N PRO A 139 23.59 -21.08 5.18
CA PRO A 139 23.90 -19.71 5.54
C PRO A 139 24.59 -19.66 6.90
N LYS A 140 25.66 -18.86 7.02
CA LYS A 140 26.29 -18.65 8.33
C LYS A 140 25.31 -17.94 9.25
N GLU A 141 25.43 -18.16 10.56
CA GLU A 141 24.56 -17.52 11.56
C GLU A 141 24.57 -15.98 11.43
N THR A 142 25.73 -15.40 11.11
CA THR A 142 25.88 -13.96 10.83
C THR A 142 25.14 -13.51 9.56
N GLU A 143 25.09 -14.34 8.53
CA GLU A 143 24.38 -14.05 7.28
C GLU A 143 22.87 -14.14 7.48
N LEU A 144 22.40 -15.14 8.25
CA LEU A 144 21.00 -15.29 8.62
C LEU A 144 20.51 -14.14 9.51
N ALA A 145 21.33 -13.69 10.46
CA ALA A 145 21.05 -12.51 11.26
C ALA A 145 20.95 -11.24 10.38
N THR A 146 21.83 -11.13 9.37
CA THR A 146 21.82 -10.01 8.42
C THR A 146 20.56 -10.02 7.54
N THR A 147 20.12 -11.18 7.06
CA THR A 147 18.88 -11.28 6.26
C THR A 147 17.63 -11.01 7.09
N LYS A 148 17.60 -11.47 8.34
CA LYS A 148 16.54 -11.14 9.31
C LYS A 148 16.44 -9.64 9.54
N GLN A 149 17.57 -8.98 9.83
CA GLN A 149 17.60 -7.54 10.06
C GLN A 149 17.07 -6.78 8.83
N LYS A 150 17.49 -7.16 7.62
CA LYS A 150 17.00 -6.56 6.38
C LYS A 150 15.50 -6.75 6.17
N ALA A 151 14.95 -7.91 6.52
CA ALA A 151 13.51 -8.16 6.46
C ALA A 151 12.74 -7.28 7.45
N GLU A 152 13.22 -7.16 8.69
CA GLU A 152 12.60 -6.29 9.71
C GLU A 152 12.69 -4.81 9.34
N GLU A 153 13.82 -4.35 8.80
CA GLU A 153 14.00 -2.97 8.31
C GLU A 153 13.07 -2.67 7.15
N ALA A 154 12.99 -3.55 6.14
CA ALA A 154 12.09 -3.38 4.99
C ALA A 154 10.62 -3.37 5.41
N LYS A 155 10.24 -4.20 6.40
CA LYS A 155 8.88 -4.19 6.97
C LYS A 155 8.55 -2.86 7.66
N LYS A 156 9.50 -2.29 8.42
CA LYS A 156 9.33 -0.96 9.03
C LYS A 156 9.23 0.14 7.99
N GLU A 157 10.05 0.10 6.93
CA GLU A 157 9.97 1.03 5.80
C GLU A 157 8.58 0.98 5.13
N ALA A 158 8.05 -0.23 4.89
CA ALA A 158 6.71 -0.42 4.32
C ALA A 158 5.60 0.14 5.23
N GLU A 159 5.70 -0.04 6.56
CA GLU A 159 4.72 0.52 7.51
C GLU A 159 4.74 2.06 7.51
N VAL A 160 5.93 2.67 7.45
CA VAL A 160 6.07 4.12 7.35
C VAL A 160 5.50 4.63 6.02
N ALA A 161 5.77 3.94 4.91
CA ALA A 161 5.23 4.29 3.60
C ALA A 161 3.70 4.19 3.59
N LYS A 162 3.13 3.16 4.22
CA LYS A 162 1.68 3.00 4.38
C LYS A 162 1.04 4.18 5.12
N LYS A 163 1.62 4.58 6.26
CA LYS A 163 1.11 5.73 7.03
C LYS A 163 1.13 7.02 6.20
N LYS A 164 2.19 7.24 5.42
CA LYS A 164 2.29 8.39 4.51
C LYS A 164 1.26 8.35 3.39
N SER A 165 0.98 7.18 2.80
CA SER A 165 -0.05 7.07 1.76
C SER A 165 -1.45 7.30 2.32
N GLU A 166 -1.75 6.79 3.52
CA GLU A 166 -3.02 7.03 4.21
C GLU A 166 -3.20 8.52 4.59
N GLU A 167 -2.13 9.17 5.05
CA GLU A 167 -2.16 10.60 5.37
C GLU A 167 -2.38 11.46 4.12
N ALA A 168 -1.69 11.14 3.02
CA ALA A 168 -1.87 11.84 1.75
C ALA A 168 -3.29 11.64 1.18
N ALA A 169 -3.87 10.45 1.33
CA ALA A 169 -5.26 10.20 0.93
C ALA A 169 -6.26 11.05 1.74
N LYS A 170 -6.03 11.22 3.05
CA LYS A 170 -6.85 12.12 3.89
C LYS A 170 -6.71 13.59 3.48
N GLU A 171 -5.52 14.01 3.06
CA GLU A 171 -5.29 15.38 2.59
C GLU A 171 -6.11 15.67 1.32
N VAL A 172 -6.23 14.70 0.40
CA VAL A 172 -7.12 14.79 -0.78
C VAL A 172 -8.58 14.97 -0.35
N GLU A 173 -9.06 14.17 0.60
CA GLU A 173 -10.44 14.26 1.09
C GLU A 173 -10.72 15.61 1.77
N VAL A 174 -9.76 16.12 2.55
CA VAL A 174 -9.86 17.45 3.16
C VAL A 174 -9.97 18.54 2.10
N GLU A 175 -9.16 18.48 1.05
CA GLU A 175 -9.18 19.52 0.01
C GLU A 175 -10.44 19.44 -0.86
N LYS A 176 -10.92 18.23 -1.15
CA LYS A 176 -12.22 18.03 -1.81
C LYS A 176 -13.37 18.65 -1.00
N ASN A 177 -13.38 18.45 0.32
CA ASN A 177 -14.42 19.01 1.18
C ASN A 177 -14.38 20.55 1.23
N LYS A 178 -13.20 21.18 1.10
CA LYS A 178 -13.10 22.63 1.01
C LYS A 178 -13.71 23.18 -0.28
N ILE A 179 -13.54 22.48 -1.41
CA ILE A 179 -14.18 22.83 -2.68
C ILE A 179 -15.70 22.78 -2.52
N LEU A 180 -16.23 21.66 -2.00
CA LEU A 180 -17.66 21.49 -1.75
C LEU A 180 -18.24 22.56 -0.80
N GLU A 181 -17.53 22.92 0.27
CA GLU A 181 -17.94 23.99 1.17
C GLU A 181 -17.95 25.36 0.48
N GLN A 182 -16.95 25.64 -0.35
CA GLN A 182 -16.86 26.89 -1.12
C GLN A 182 -18.00 26.99 -2.15
N ASP A 183 -18.29 25.91 -2.86
CA ASP A 183 -19.37 25.86 -3.85
C ASP A 183 -20.73 26.04 -3.19
N ALA A 184 -20.97 25.36 -2.07
CA ALA A 184 -22.20 25.53 -1.29
C ALA A 184 -22.36 26.96 -0.72
N GLU A 185 -21.27 27.66 -0.43
CA GLU A 185 -21.31 29.07 -0.03
C GLU A 185 -21.59 30.00 -1.22
N ASN A 186 -21.01 29.70 -2.38
CA ASN A 186 -21.23 30.45 -3.62
C ASN A 186 -22.68 30.29 -4.12
N GLU A 187 -23.25 29.09 -4.05
CA GLU A 187 -24.66 28.82 -4.39
C GLU A 187 -25.62 29.67 -3.54
N LYS A 188 -25.38 29.74 -2.23
CA LYS A 188 -26.16 30.64 -1.34
C LYS A 188 -26.02 32.11 -1.72
N LYS A 189 -24.84 32.56 -2.15
CA LYS A 189 -24.62 33.94 -2.61
C LYS A 189 -25.36 34.21 -3.92
N ILE A 190 -25.38 33.24 -4.83
CA ILE A 190 -26.15 33.29 -6.07
C ILE A 190 -27.63 33.46 -5.78
N ASP A 191 -28.22 32.64 -4.90
CA ASP A 191 -29.64 32.75 -4.54
C ASP A 191 -29.99 34.16 -4.02
N VAL A 192 -29.14 34.72 -3.16
CA VAL A 192 -29.33 36.07 -2.62
C VAL A 192 -29.25 37.13 -3.73
N LEU A 193 -28.27 37.02 -4.63
CA LEU A 193 -28.10 37.95 -5.74
C LEU A 193 -29.22 37.85 -6.77
N GLN A 194 -29.68 36.64 -7.10
CA GLN A 194 -30.82 36.43 -7.99
C GLN A 194 -32.09 37.09 -7.46
N ASN A 195 -32.38 36.94 -6.16
CA ASN A 195 -33.49 37.62 -5.51
C ASN A 195 -33.34 39.15 -5.58
N LYS A 196 -32.14 39.68 -5.32
CA LYS A 196 -31.86 41.11 -5.39
C LYS A 196 -32.00 41.66 -6.82
N VAL A 197 -31.55 40.92 -7.82
CA VAL A 197 -31.72 41.23 -9.25
C VAL A 197 -33.21 41.26 -9.61
N ALA A 198 -34.00 40.30 -9.14
CA ALA A 198 -35.45 40.28 -9.35
C ALA A 198 -36.14 41.50 -8.71
N ASP A 199 -35.77 41.86 -7.48
CA ASP A 199 -36.30 43.05 -6.78
C ASP A 199 -35.94 44.34 -7.51
N PHE A 200 -34.68 44.50 -7.95
CA PHE A 200 -34.27 45.67 -8.74
C PHE A 200 -35.01 45.77 -10.07
N ARG A 201 -35.19 44.65 -10.79
CA ARG A 201 -35.98 44.64 -12.04
C ARG A 201 -37.42 45.13 -11.81
N LYS A 202 -38.03 44.74 -10.69
CA LYS A 202 -39.37 45.20 -10.29
C LYS A 202 -39.38 46.70 -9.95
N GLU A 203 -38.43 47.18 -9.14
CA GLU A 203 -38.32 48.60 -8.79
C GLU A 203 -38.08 49.49 -10.02
N ILE A 204 -37.28 49.01 -10.97
CA ILE A 204 -37.05 49.70 -12.25
C ILE A 204 -38.33 49.78 -13.05
N ALA A 205 -39.10 48.69 -13.17
CA ALA A 205 -40.38 48.70 -13.89
C ALA A 205 -41.38 49.70 -13.29
N ASP A 206 -41.48 49.76 -11.96
CA ASP A 206 -42.34 50.73 -11.26
C ASP A 206 -41.87 52.18 -11.47
N ALA A 207 -40.55 52.40 -11.45
CA ALA A 207 -39.96 53.72 -11.71
C ALA A 207 -40.17 54.16 -13.16
N GLU A 208 -39.98 53.27 -14.14
CA GLU A 208 -40.22 53.54 -15.56
C GLU A 208 -41.68 53.84 -15.85
N LYS A 209 -42.60 53.13 -15.20
CA LYS A 209 -44.04 53.43 -15.27
C LYS A 209 -44.33 54.84 -14.74
N THR A 210 -43.74 55.21 -13.60
CA THR A 210 -43.88 56.56 -13.02
C THR A 210 -43.34 57.64 -13.96
N VAL A 211 -42.17 57.40 -14.57
CA VAL A 211 -41.60 58.29 -15.59
C VAL A 211 -42.55 58.44 -16.79
N ALA A 212 -43.08 57.33 -17.32
CA ALA A 212 -43.99 57.35 -18.46
C ALA A 212 -45.30 58.10 -18.17
N ASP A 213 -45.85 57.98 -16.95
CA ASP A 213 -47.05 58.70 -16.56
C ASP A 213 -46.77 60.20 -16.36
N LEU A 214 -45.64 60.57 -15.75
CA LEU A 214 -45.20 61.97 -15.64
C LEU A 214 -44.89 62.61 -17.02
N GLU A 215 -44.32 61.86 -17.97
CA GLU A 215 -44.09 62.35 -19.34
C GLU A 215 -45.41 62.70 -20.03
N LYS A 216 -46.47 61.91 -19.82
CA LYS A 216 -47.81 62.22 -20.34
C LYS A 216 -48.40 63.47 -19.68
N GLU A 217 -48.25 63.63 -18.37
CA GLU A 217 -48.72 64.83 -17.67
C GLU A 217 -47.99 66.09 -18.15
N VAL A 218 -46.66 66.02 -18.26
CA VAL A 218 -45.83 67.13 -18.79
C VAL A 218 -46.26 67.47 -20.22
N ALA A 219 -46.41 66.49 -21.11
CA ALA A 219 -46.82 66.74 -22.50
C ALA A 219 -48.23 67.37 -22.60
N LYS A 220 -49.13 67.04 -21.68
CA LYS A 220 -50.46 67.67 -21.59
C LYS A 220 -50.34 69.13 -21.13
N LEU A 221 -49.58 69.39 -20.07
CA LEU A 221 -49.33 70.75 -19.56
C LEU A 221 -48.59 71.63 -20.58
N GLU A 222 -47.68 71.08 -21.37
CA GLU A 222 -47.02 71.81 -22.46
C GLU A 222 -48.04 72.31 -23.49
N LYS A 223 -49.00 71.46 -23.87
CA LYS A 223 -50.11 71.87 -24.76
C LYS A 223 -51.02 72.90 -24.12
N ASP A 224 -51.34 72.76 -22.83
CA ASP A 224 -52.18 73.73 -22.12
C ASP A 224 -51.48 75.10 -22.07
N VAL A 225 -50.18 75.16 -21.75
CA VAL A 225 -49.37 76.39 -21.79
C VAL A 225 -49.35 77.03 -23.18
N GLU A 226 -49.19 76.23 -24.23
CA GLU A 226 -49.22 76.72 -25.62
C GLU A 226 -50.60 77.29 -25.99
N GLY A 227 -51.69 76.61 -25.60
CA GLY A 227 -53.05 77.11 -25.79
C GLY A 227 -53.34 78.42 -25.05
N PHE A 228 -52.78 78.62 -23.84
CA PHE A 228 -52.91 79.89 -23.12
C PHE A 228 -52.09 81.02 -23.75
N LYS A 229 -50.96 80.73 -24.41
CA LYS A 229 -50.15 81.72 -25.16
C LYS A 229 -50.90 82.31 -26.35
N GLU A 230 -51.78 81.53 -26.95
CA GLU A 230 -52.62 81.93 -28.08
C GLU A 230 -53.96 82.57 -27.65
N SER A 231 -54.18 82.79 -26.35
CA SER A 231 -55.45 83.29 -25.80
C SER A 231 -55.46 84.81 -25.59
N ASP A 232 -56.45 85.50 -26.15
CA ASP A 232 -56.63 86.95 -26.02
C ASP A 232 -57.47 87.37 -24.79
N GLY A 233 -57.64 86.48 -23.81
CA GLY A 233 -58.54 86.69 -22.66
C GLY A 233 -58.00 87.63 -21.59
N GLU A 234 -58.88 88.40 -20.93
CA GLU A 234 -58.52 89.39 -19.89
C GLU A 234 -57.74 88.82 -18.68
N TYR A 235 -57.84 87.51 -18.44
CA TYR A 235 -57.12 86.77 -17.40
C TYR A 235 -56.05 85.81 -17.94
N ALA A 236 -55.77 85.81 -19.25
CA ALA A 236 -54.91 84.82 -19.91
C ALA A 236 -53.48 84.82 -19.35
N GLU A 237 -52.91 86.01 -19.07
CA GLU A 237 -51.57 86.13 -18.47
C GLU A 237 -51.48 85.44 -17.08
N PHE A 238 -52.52 85.57 -16.25
CA PHE A 238 -52.55 84.96 -14.91
C PHE A 238 -52.60 83.43 -14.97
N TYR A 239 -53.42 82.88 -15.87
CA TYR A 239 -53.51 81.42 -16.07
C TYR A 239 -52.26 80.84 -16.73
N LEU A 240 -51.62 81.61 -17.62
CA LEU A 240 -50.36 81.23 -18.25
C LEU A 240 -49.23 81.13 -17.22
N GLU A 241 -49.08 82.12 -16.34
CA GLU A 241 -48.05 82.09 -15.28
C GLU A 241 -48.26 80.92 -14.32
N ALA A 242 -49.50 80.63 -13.94
CA ALA A 242 -49.83 79.44 -13.13
C ALA A 242 -49.50 78.12 -13.86
N ALA A 243 -49.88 77.99 -15.14
CA ALA A 243 -49.61 76.79 -15.94
C ALA A 243 -48.10 76.58 -16.19
N GLU A 244 -47.33 77.65 -16.41
CA GLU A 244 -45.87 77.56 -16.56
C GLU A 244 -45.19 77.13 -15.26
N LYS A 245 -45.70 77.56 -14.10
CA LYS A 245 -45.19 77.13 -12.78
C LYS A 245 -45.51 75.65 -12.49
N ASP A 246 -46.72 75.20 -12.80
CA ASP A 246 -47.10 73.79 -12.66
C ASP A 246 -46.29 72.90 -13.61
N LEU A 247 -46.09 73.34 -14.86
CA LEU A 247 -45.23 72.67 -15.83
C LEU A 247 -43.78 72.58 -15.34
N ALA A 248 -43.22 73.66 -14.79
CA ALA A 248 -41.87 73.67 -14.24
C ALA A 248 -41.73 72.69 -13.07
N THR A 249 -42.73 72.64 -12.18
CA THR A 249 -42.77 71.69 -11.05
C THR A 249 -42.82 70.24 -11.54
N LYS A 250 -43.70 69.93 -12.50
CA LYS A 250 -43.82 68.59 -13.08
C LYS A 250 -42.60 68.15 -13.86
N LYS A 251 -41.92 69.08 -14.56
CA LYS A 251 -40.63 68.81 -15.22
C LYS A 251 -39.53 68.49 -14.20
N ALA A 252 -39.52 69.12 -13.04
CA ALA A 252 -38.59 68.79 -11.96
C ALA A 252 -38.87 67.39 -11.38
N GLU A 253 -40.13 67.07 -11.09
CA GLU A 253 -40.55 65.72 -10.64
C GLU A 253 -40.15 64.64 -11.66
N LEU A 254 -40.36 64.90 -12.95
CA LEU A 254 -39.95 64.00 -14.02
C LEU A 254 -38.43 63.80 -14.07
N ALA A 255 -37.65 64.87 -13.90
CA ALA A 255 -36.19 64.79 -13.89
C ALA A 255 -35.69 63.94 -12.71
N GLU A 256 -36.26 64.14 -11.52
CA GLU A 256 -35.95 63.32 -10.34
C GLU A 256 -36.32 61.84 -10.54
N ALA A 257 -37.51 61.57 -11.10
CA ALA A 257 -37.95 60.20 -11.41
C ALA A 257 -37.01 59.51 -12.42
N LYS A 258 -36.53 60.24 -13.45
CA LYS A 258 -35.54 59.73 -14.41
C LYS A 258 -34.21 59.43 -13.74
N ILE A 259 -33.70 60.29 -12.85
CA ILE A 259 -32.47 60.06 -12.09
C ILE A 259 -32.60 58.82 -11.19
N LYS A 260 -33.76 58.63 -10.54
CA LYS A 260 -34.01 57.46 -9.71
C LYS A 260 -33.99 56.17 -10.54
N ALA A 261 -34.66 56.16 -11.70
CA ALA A 261 -34.69 55.01 -12.60
C ALA A 261 -33.29 54.66 -13.15
N THR A 262 -32.49 55.66 -13.54
CA THR A 262 -31.11 55.42 -14.02
C THR A 262 -30.19 54.93 -12.92
N THR A 263 -30.32 55.45 -11.70
CA THR A 263 -29.55 54.98 -10.54
C THR A 263 -29.85 53.50 -10.25
N LYS A 264 -31.12 53.11 -10.29
CA LYS A 264 -31.54 51.72 -10.08
C LYS A 264 -31.03 50.77 -11.17
N LYS A 265 -31.03 51.21 -12.44
CA LYS A 265 -30.41 50.44 -13.54
C LYS A 265 -28.91 50.21 -13.31
N ALA A 266 -28.18 51.20 -12.81
CA ALA A 266 -26.77 51.03 -12.49
C ALA A 266 -26.53 50.07 -11.30
N GLU A 267 -27.44 50.04 -10.31
CA GLU A 267 -27.39 49.05 -9.22
C GLU A 267 -27.68 47.63 -9.71
N LEU A 268 -28.63 47.48 -10.64
CA LEU A 268 -28.94 46.21 -11.31
C LEU A 268 -27.72 45.70 -12.09
N GLU A 269 -27.10 46.53 -12.92
CA GLU A 269 -25.94 46.15 -13.73
C GLU A 269 -24.77 45.65 -12.86
N LYS A 270 -24.54 46.30 -11.71
CA LYS A 270 -23.54 45.82 -10.73
C LYS A 270 -23.90 44.47 -10.13
N ALA A 271 -25.17 44.26 -9.78
CA ALA A 271 -25.62 42.99 -9.21
C ALA A 271 -25.60 41.85 -10.25
N GLU A 272 -25.95 42.14 -11.51
CA GLU A 272 -25.86 41.19 -12.62
C GLU A 272 -24.40 40.84 -12.93
N ALA A 273 -23.48 41.81 -12.92
CA ALA A 273 -22.05 41.54 -13.08
C ALA A 273 -21.46 40.72 -11.91
N GLU A 274 -21.88 40.96 -10.67
CA GLU A 274 -21.47 40.15 -9.51
C GLU A 274 -21.99 38.71 -9.61
N LEU A 275 -23.25 38.55 -10.05
CA LEU A 275 -23.87 37.25 -10.29
C LEU A 275 -23.17 36.47 -11.41
N GLU A 276 -22.87 37.13 -12.53
CA GLU A 276 -22.14 36.56 -13.66
C GLU A 276 -20.75 36.07 -13.25
N ASN A 277 -20.01 36.88 -12.48
CA ASN A 277 -18.69 36.46 -11.97
C ASN A 277 -18.77 35.23 -11.05
N LEU A 278 -19.76 35.14 -10.16
CA LEU A 278 -19.94 33.97 -9.29
C LEU A 278 -20.36 32.73 -10.07
N LEU A 279 -21.24 32.87 -11.06
CA LEU A 279 -21.64 31.79 -11.95
C LEU A 279 -20.44 31.26 -12.74
N SER A 280 -19.58 32.13 -13.29
CA SER A 280 -18.34 31.70 -13.97
C SER A 280 -17.32 31.01 -13.06
N THR A 281 -17.44 31.13 -11.72
CA THR A 281 -16.58 30.40 -10.77
C THR A 281 -17.15 29.05 -10.33
N LEU A 282 -18.47 28.90 -10.35
CA LEU A 282 -19.16 27.62 -10.11
C LEU A 282 -19.24 26.76 -11.37
N ASP A 283 -19.09 27.40 -12.53
CA ASP A 283 -19.12 26.78 -13.85
C ASP A 283 -17.79 27.08 -14.58
N PRO A 284 -16.66 26.50 -14.14
CA PRO A 284 -15.37 26.68 -14.82
C PRO A 284 -15.37 26.07 -16.23
N GLU A 285 -16.34 25.20 -16.52
CA GLU A 285 -16.64 24.64 -17.83
C GLU A 285 -18.09 25.02 -18.11
N GLY A 286 -18.41 25.72 -19.19
CA GLY A 286 -19.81 25.99 -19.56
C GLY A 286 -20.54 24.70 -19.91
N LYS A 287 -20.92 23.91 -18.90
CA LYS A 287 -21.52 22.60 -19.05
C LYS A 287 -23.04 22.75 -19.10
N THR A 288 -23.62 22.33 -20.20
CA THR A 288 -25.07 22.31 -20.38
C THR A 288 -25.73 21.32 -19.41
N GLN A 289 -27.02 21.47 -19.09
CA GLN A 289 -27.76 20.48 -18.27
C GLN A 289 -27.62 19.05 -18.83
N ASP A 290 -27.47 18.90 -20.15
CA ASP A 290 -27.20 17.62 -20.80
C ASP A 290 -25.81 17.04 -20.44
N GLU A 291 -24.80 17.87 -20.18
CA GLU A 291 -23.48 17.43 -19.69
C GLU A 291 -23.50 17.11 -18.20
N LEU A 292 -24.26 17.86 -17.39
CA LEU A 292 -24.52 17.51 -15.98
C LEU A 292 -25.28 16.18 -15.85
N ASP A 293 -26.28 15.95 -16.70
CA ASP A 293 -27.04 14.70 -16.72
C ASP A 293 -26.18 13.53 -17.24
N LYS A 294 -25.23 13.81 -18.14
CA LYS A 294 -24.25 12.83 -18.63
C LYS A 294 -23.20 12.50 -17.58
N GLU A 295 -22.67 13.49 -16.87
CA GLU A 295 -21.71 13.32 -15.77
C GLU A 295 -22.38 12.59 -14.60
N ALA A 296 -23.64 12.91 -14.26
CA ALA A 296 -24.42 12.17 -13.28
C ALA A 296 -24.69 10.72 -13.71
N ALA A 297 -24.89 10.46 -15.01
CA ALA A 297 -25.04 9.10 -15.54
C ALA A 297 -23.71 8.32 -15.53
N GLU A 298 -22.59 8.99 -15.77
CA GLU A 298 -21.24 8.43 -15.70
C GLU A 298 -20.83 8.13 -14.24
N ASP A 299 -21.12 9.03 -13.30
CA ASP A 299 -20.97 8.82 -11.86
C ASP A 299 -21.81 7.65 -11.35
N ALA A 300 -23.08 7.58 -11.78
CA ALA A 300 -23.95 6.44 -11.44
C ALA A 300 -23.42 5.12 -12.02
N ASN A 301 -22.78 5.14 -13.18
CA ASN A 301 -22.14 3.97 -13.78
C ASN A 301 -20.88 3.56 -13.00
N ILE A 302 -20.07 4.52 -12.56
CA ILE A 302 -18.89 4.28 -11.70
C ILE A 302 -19.33 3.68 -10.36
N GLU A 303 -20.35 4.23 -9.71
CA GLU A 303 -20.90 3.69 -8.46
C GLU A 303 -21.43 2.26 -8.63
N ALA A 304 -22.14 1.98 -9.74
CA ALA A 304 -22.61 0.64 -10.06
C ALA A 304 -21.46 -0.35 -10.29
N LEU A 305 -20.38 0.08 -10.95
CA LEU A 305 -19.17 -0.74 -11.16
C LEU A 305 -18.42 -1.00 -9.85
N GLN A 306 -18.30 -0.01 -8.97
CA GLN A 306 -17.69 -0.16 -7.65
C GLN A 306 -18.45 -1.16 -6.78
N ASN A 307 -19.79 -1.05 -6.73
CA ASN A 307 -20.63 -2.01 -6.00
C ASN A 307 -20.48 -3.43 -6.55
N LYS A 308 -20.41 -3.58 -7.88
CA LYS A 308 -20.21 -4.88 -8.53
C LYS A 308 -18.83 -5.48 -8.23
N VAL A 309 -17.78 -4.66 -8.17
CA VAL A 309 -16.43 -5.10 -7.74
C VAL A 309 -16.49 -5.60 -6.30
N ALA A 310 -17.07 -4.83 -5.38
CA ALA A 310 -17.18 -5.21 -3.97
C ALA A 310 -17.96 -6.53 -3.77
N ASP A 311 -19.06 -6.73 -4.49
CA ASP A 311 -19.83 -7.98 -4.45
C ASP A 311 -19.01 -9.19 -4.95
N LEU A 312 -18.23 -8.99 -6.02
CA LEU A 312 -17.38 -10.04 -6.58
C LEU A 312 -16.19 -10.37 -5.65
N GLU A 313 -15.57 -9.37 -5.03
CA GLU A 313 -14.52 -9.56 -4.01
C GLU A 313 -15.04 -10.38 -2.82
N ASN A 314 -16.23 -10.05 -2.31
CA ASN A 314 -16.87 -10.80 -1.24
C ASN A 314 -17.12 -12.26 -1.65
N LYS A 315 -17.59 -12.48 -2.88
CA LYS A 315 -17.86 -13.82 -3.40
C LYS A 315 -16.59 -14.66 -3.61
N VAL A 316 -15.50 -14.03 -4.08
CA VAL A 316 -14.18 -14.67 -4.14
C VAL A 316 -13.73 -15.11 -2.74
N ALA A 317 -13.85 -14.22 -1.74
CA ALA A 317 -13.46 -14.53 -0.37
C ALA A 317 -14.29 -15.66 0.27
N GLU A 318 -15.59 -15.78 -0.05
CA GLU A 318 -16.42 -16.91 0.38
C GLU A 318 -16.02 -18.23 -0.29
N LEU A 319 -15.79 -18.21 -1.61
CA LEU A 319 -15.38 -19.40 -2.35
C LEU A 319 -13.99 -19.88 -1.93
N ASP A 320 -13.05 -18.98 -1.64
CA ASP A 320 -11.73 -19.34 -1.10
C ASP A 320 -11.83 -20.04 0.27
N LYS A 321 -12.72 -19.57 1.15
CA LYS A 321 -13.00 -20.23 2.43
C LYS A 321 -13.60 -21.62 2.23
N GLU A 322 -14.52 -21.78 1.28
CA GLU A 322 -15.16 -23.06 0.97
C GLU A 322 -14.17 -24.06 0.35
N VAL A 323 -13.31 -23.60 -0.57
CA VAL A 323 -12.20 -24.40 -1.12
C VAL A 323 -11.25 -24.85 -0.02
N THR A 324 -10.85 -23.94 0.89
CA THR A 324 -9.98 -24.27 2.03
C THR A 324 -10.63 -25.30 2.96
N ARG A 325 -11.92 -25.15 3.24
CA ARG A 325 -12.69 -26.11 4.05
C ARG A 325 -12.74 -27.48 3.40
N LEU A 326 -13.06 -27.56 2.10
CA LEU A 326 -13.10 -28.82 1.36
C LEU A 326 -11.72 -29.49 1.24
N GLN A 327 -10.64 -28.71 1.15
CA GLN A 327 -9.27 -29.25 1.21
C GLN A 327 -8.96 -29.86 2.58
N SER A 328 -9.42 -29.23 3.67
CA SER A 328 -9.29 -29.78 5.01
C SER A 328 -10.11 -31.06 5.17
N ASP A 329 -11.38 -31.03 4.77
CA ASP A 329 -12.29 -32.18 4.85
C ASP A 329 -11.73 -33.39 4.04
N LEU A 330 -11.14 -33.13 2.86
CA LEU A 330 -10.51 -34.16 2.04
C LEU A 330 -9.27 -34.74 2.74
N LYS A 331 -8.42 -33.91 3.33
CA LYS A 331 -7.23 -34.35 4.07
C LYS A 331 -7.61 -35.19 5.29
N ASP A 332 -8.62 -34.76 6.04
CA ASP A 332 -9.14 -35.51 7.19
C ASP A 332 -9.71 -36.86 6.73
N ALA A 333 -10.38 -36.93 5.58
CA ALA A 333 -10.89 -38.17 5.02
C ALA A 333 -9.76 -39.12 4.57
N GLU A 334 -8.66 -38.60 4.04
CA GLU A 334 -7.45 -39.33 3.70
C GLU A 334 -6.76 -39.92 4.95
N GLU A 335 -6.56 -39.11 5.99
CA GLU A 335 -5.91 -39.52 7.24
C GLU A 335 -6.72 -40.56 8.02
N ASN A 336 -8.06 -40.46 8.00
CA ASN A 336 -8.95 -41.37 8.72
C ASN A 336 -9.38 -42.61 7.92
N ASN A 337 -8.82 -42.85 6.73
CA ASN A 337 -9.18 -43.99 5.85
C ASN A 337 -10.69 -44.10 5.57
N VAL A 338 -11.37 -42.97 5.38
CA VAL A 338 -12.78 -42.93 4.99
C VAL A 338 -12.95 -43.58 3.59
N GLU A 339 -14.11 -44.17 3.33
CA GLU A 339 -14.39 -44.90 2.08
C GLU A 339 -14.18 -44.03 0.83
N ASP A 340 -13.63 -44.65 -0.23
CA ASP A 340 -13.20 -43.96 -1.46
C ASP A 340 -14.32 -43.15 -2.14
N TYR A 341 -15.58 -43.59 -2.06
CA TYR A 341 -16.71 -42.86 -2.63
C TYR A 341 -16.94 -41.48 -1.96
N VAL A 342 -16.55 -41.32 -0.68
CA VAL A 342 -16.65 -40.05 0.04
C VAL A 342 -15.54 -39.10 -0.39
N LYS A 343 -14.32 -39.63 -0.58
CA LYS A 343 -13.17 -38.88 -1.07
C LYS A 343 -13.41 -38.37 -2.49
N GLU A 344 -13.91 -39.24 -3.38
CA GLU A 344 -14.24 -38.87 -4.77
C GLU A 344 -15.34 -37.78 -4.82
N GLY A 345 -16.31 -37.83 -3.91
CA GLY A 345 -17.33 -36.78 -3.75
C GLY A 345 -16.75 -35.43 -3.31
N LEU A 346 -15.81 -35.43 -2.36
CA LEU A 346 -15.11 -34.23 -1.89
C LEU A 346 -14.16 -33.67 -2.96
N GLU A 347 -13.43 -34.51 -3.68
CA GLU A 347 -12.58 -34.10 -4.80
C GLU A 347 -13.39 -33.46 -5.93
N LYS A 348 -14.56 -34.03 -6.25
CA LYS A 348 -15.47 -33.46 -7.24
C LYS A 348 -16.00 -32.10 -6.79
N ALA A 349 -16.48 -31.98 -5.55
CA ALA A 349 -16.95 -30.71 -5.00
C ALA A 349 -15.85 -29.65 -4.96
N LEU A 350 -14.62 -30.03 -4.60
CA LEU A 350 -13.46 -29.16 -4.60
C LEU A 350 -13.11 -28.68 -6.02
N THR A 351 -13.19 -29.56 -7.01
CA THR A 351 -12.94 -29.23 -8.41
C THR A 351 -14.00 -28.26 -8.94
N ASP A 352 -15.28 -28.53 -8.68
CA ASP A 352 -16.39 -27.66 -9.09
C ASP A 352 -16.24 -26.27 -8.46
N LYS A 353 -15.89 -26.19 -7.17
CA LYS A 353 -15.68 -24.92 -6.46
C LYS A 353 -14.45 -24.14 -6.92
N LYS A 354 -13.35 -24.82 -7.28
CA LYS A 354 -12.17 -24.15 -7.89
C LYS A 354 -12.50 -23.56 -9.26
N VAL A 355 -13.36 -24.21 -10.05
CA VAL A 355 -13.84 -23.66 -11.32
C VAL A 355 -14.73 -22.43 -11.09
N GLU A 356 -15.64 -22.50 -10.11
CA GLU A 356 -16.48 -21.36 -9.72
C GLU A 356 -15.63 -20.15 -9.25
N LEU A 357 -14.61 -20.41 -8.44
CA LEU A 357 -13.64 -19.40 -7.98
C LEU A 357 -12.88 -18.76 -9.15
N ASN A 358 -12.35 -19.57 -10.08
CA ASN A 358 -11.62 -19.05 -11.23
C ASN A 358 -12.49 -18.18 -12.15
N ASN A 359 -13.74 -18.58 -12.36
CA ASN A 359 -14.69 -17.80 -13.16
C ASN A 359 -15.08 -16.49 -12.46
N THR A 360 -15.25 -16.52 -11.13
CA THR A 360 -15.56 -15.32 -10.34
C THR A 360 -14.37 -14.35 -10.32
N GLN A 361 -13.14 -14.85 -10.21
CA GLN A 361 -11.93 -14.03 -10.29
C GLN A 361 -11.78 -13.35 -11.66
N LYS A 362 -12.08 -14.05 -12.77
CA LYS A 362 -12.10 -13.45 -14.11
C LYS A 362 -13.17 -12.36 -14.25
N ALA A 363 -14.33 -12.57 -13.64
CA ALA A 363 -15.39 -11.57 -13.62
C ALA A 363 -14.97 -10.34 -12.82
N LEU A 364 -14.29 -10.53 -11.68
CA LEU A 364 -13.70 -9.46 -10.88
C LEU A 364 -12.65 -8.67 -11.67
N ASP A 365 -11.70 -9.34 -12.30
CA ASP A 365 -10.68 -8.67 -13.13
C ASP A 365 -11.30 -7.88 -14.29
N THR A 366 -12.40 -8.38 -14.86
CA THR A 366 -13.13 -7.69 -15.93
C THR A 366 -13.88 -6.46 -15.40
N ALA A 367 -14.51 -6.58 -14.23
CA ALA A 367 -15.19 -5.46 -13.58
C ALA A 367 -14.19 -4.37 -13.14
N GLN A 368 -13.02 -4.78 -12.64
CA GLN A 368 -11.96 -3.87 -12.26
C GLN A 368 -11.43 -3.09 -13.47
N LYS A 369 -11.19 -3.77 -14.60
CA LYS A 369 -10.79 -3.11 -15.85
C LYS A 369 -11.85 -2.14 -16.35
N ALA A 370 -13.13 -2.51 -16.28
CA ALA A 370 -14.21 -1.61 -16.68
C ALA A 370 -14.28 -0.37 -15.78
N LEU A 371 -14.04 -0.54 -14.47
CA LEU A 371 -13.95 0.57 -13.52
C LEU A 371 -12.73 1.46 -13.81
N ASP A 372 -11.56 0.88 -14.07
CA ASP A 372 -10.35 1.62 -14.42
C ASP A 372 -10.52 2.38 -15.75
N THR A 373 -11.20 1.80 -16.74
CA THR A 373 -11.54 2.48 -18.00
C THR A 373 -12.50 3.65 -17.76
N ALA A 374 -13.59 3.42 -17.01
CA ALA A 374 -14.56 4.48 -16.70
C ALA A 374 -13.94 5.64 -15.91
N LEU A 375 -12.96 5.34 -15.04
CA LEU A 375 -12.22 6.37 -14.30
C LEU A 375 -11.19 7.11 -15.16
N ASN A 376 -10.64 6.48 -16.20
CA ASN A 376 -9.65 7.10 -17.10
C ASN A 376 -10.28 7.95 -18.22
N GLU A 377 -11.53 7.67 -18.61
CA GLU A 377 -12.28 8.48 -19.59
C GLU A 377 -12.69 9.86 -19.04
N LEU A 378 -12.47 10.14 -17.75
CA LEU A 378 -12.68 11.44 -17.09
C LEU A 378 -11.50 12.44 -17.27
N GLY A 379 -10.48 12.11 -18.06
CA GLY A 379 -9.38 13.03 -18.41
C GLY A 379 -9.70 13.89 -19.65
N PRO A 380 -9.18 15.13 -19.76
CA PRO A 380 -9.54 16.04 -20.85
C PRO A 380 -9.06 15.49 -22.20
N ASP A 381 -10.01 15.26 -23.11
CA ASP A 381 -9.93 14.89 -24.52
C ASP A 381 -8.58 14.46 -25.10
N GLY A 382 -8.53 13.23 -25.61
CA GLY A 382 -7.57 12.83 -26.65
C GLY A 382 -7.20 11.37 -26.62
N ASP A 383 -8.01 10.51 -27.23
CA ASP A 383 -7.60 9.80 -28.43
C ASP A 383 -8.73 8.89 -28.91
N GLU A 384 -9.26 9.21 -30.09
CA GLU A 384 -9.90 8.24 -30.95
C GLU A 384 -8.90 7.09 -31.18
N GLU A 385 -9.17 5.89 -30.66
CA GLU A 385 -8.54 4.69 -31.24
C GLU A 385 -9.50 3.97 -32.18
N GLU A 386 -9.08 4.07 -33.44
CA GLU A 386 -9.62 3.49 -34.63
C GLU A 386 -9.78 1.97 -34.56
N THR A 387 -10.71 1.51 -35.39
CA THR A 387 -10.91 0.12 -35.81
C THR A 387 -9.63 -0.68 -36.05
N PRO A 388 -9.60 -1.99 -35.73
CA PRO A 388 -8.41 -2.82 -35.85
C PRO A 388 -8.20 -3.29 -37.30
N ALA A 389 -7.00 -3.08 -37.83
CA ALA A 389 -6.51 -3.73 -39.04
C ALA A 389 -4.98 -4.01 -38.92
N PRO A 390 -4.40 -4.91 -39.74
CA PRO A 390 -3.94 -6.22 -39.30
C PRO A 390 -2.42 -6.33 -39.10
N ALA A 391 -2.04 -7.40 -38.40
CA ALA A 391 -0.68 -7.79 -38.00
C ALA A 391 0.42 -7.65 -39.07
N PRO A 392 1.61 -7.10 -38.71
CA PRO A 392 2.83 -7.30 -39.47
C PRO A 392 3.58 -8.56 -39.03
N LYS A 393 4.08 -9.29 -40.02
CA LYS A 393 4.90 -10.51 -39.95
C LYS A 393 6.35 -10.16 -39.51
N PRO A 394 7.13 -11.08 -38.90
CA PRO A 394 8.36 -10.75 -38.19
C PRO A 394 9.54 -10.50 -39.14
N GLU A 395 10.25 -9.40 -38.92
CA GLU A 395 11.58 -9.14 -39.47
C GLU A 395 12.68 -9.33 -38.41
N GLN A 396 13.84 -9.73 -38.91
CA GLN A 396 14.97 -10.34 -38.21
C GLN A 396 15.73 -9.38 -37.26
N PRO A 397 16.53 -9.93 -36.32
CA PRO A 397 17.18 -9.18 -35.26
C PRO A 397 18.34 -8.33 -35.79
N ALA A 398 18.30 -7.03 -35.51
CA ALA A 398 19.43 -6.12 -35.71
C ALA A 398 20.50 -6.29 -34.61
N GLU A 399 21.72 -5.94 -35.00
CA GLU A 399 23.00 -6.37 -34.45
C GLU A 399 23.32 -5.86 -33.02
N GLN A 400 23.98 -6.73 -32.26
CA GLN A 400 24.57 -6.43 -30.94
C GLN A 400 25.68 -5.37 -31.03
N PRO A 401 25.71 -4.37 -30.14
CA PRO A 401 26.89 -3.54 -29.95
C PRO A 401 27.97 -4.32 -29.18
N LYS A 402 29.20 -4.29 -29.72
CA LYS A 402 30.43 -4.90 -29.17
C LYS A 402 30.69 -4.51 -27.70
N PRO A 403 31.11 -5.45 -26.84
CA PRO A 403 31.71 -5.13 -25.54
C PRO A 403 33.12 -4.55 -25.70
N ALA A 404 33.42 -3.49 -24.93
CA ALA A 404 34.76 -2.92 -24.81
C ALA A 404 35.75 -3.89 -24.10
N PRO A 405 37.06 -3.82 -24.42
CA PRO A 405 38.06 -4.78 -23.98
C PRO A 405 38.41 -4.70 -22.49
N ALA A 406 38.66 -5.87 -21.90
CA ALA A 406 38.99 -6.10 -20.50
C ALA A 406 40.33 -5.48 -20.05
N PRO A 407 40.43 -4.98 -18.80
CA PRO A 407 41.71 -4.72 -18.16
C PRO A 407 42.35 -6.02 -17.64
N GLN A 408 43.66 -6.14 -17.87
CA GLN A 408 44.52 -7.25 -17.43
C GLN A 408 44.68 -7.36 -15.90
N PRO A 409 45.07 -8.54 -15.37
CA PRO A 409 45.14 -8.82 -13.94
C PRO A 409 46.39 -8.23 -13.29
N ALA A 410 46.22 -7.64 -12.10
CA ALA A 410 47.31 -7.27 -11.21
C ALA A 410 47.86 -8.52 -10.45
N PRO A 411 49.14 -8.54 -10.07
CA PRO A 411 49.86 -9.73 -9.62
C PRO A 411 49.51 -10.18 -8.19
N ALA A 412 49.66 -11.49 -7.96
CA ALA A 412 49.29 -12.23 -6.75
C ALA A 412 49.97 -11.74 -5.44
N PRO A 413 49.21 -11.61 -4.34
CA PRO A 413 49.77 -11.55 -2.99
C PRO A 413 50.21 -12.95 -2.52
N LYS A 414 51.36 -13.00 -1.84
CA LYS A 414 51.96 -14.20 -1.22
C LYS A 414 51.05 -14.78 -0.12
N PRO A 415 51.19 -16.09 0.21
CA PRO A 415 50.34 -16.74 1.20
C PRO A 415 50.51 -16.11 2.60
N GLU A 416 49.42 -15.55 3.13
CA GLU A 416 49.22 -15.28 4.55
C GLU A 416 48.87 -16.59 5.26
N LYS A 417 49.38 -16.75 6.49
CA LYS A 417 49.21 -17.95 7.31
C LYS A 417 47.72 -18.21 7.57
N THR A 418 47.30 -19.48 7.47
CA THR A 418 45.93 -19.91 7.75
C THR A 418 45.66 -19.95 9.25
N ASP A 419 44.45 -19.52 9.65
CA ASP A 419 43.93 -19.57 11.02
C ASP A 419 43.98 -20.98 11.65
N ASP A 420 44.10 -22.02 10.82
CA ASP A 420 44.26 -23.42 11.24
C ASP A 420 45.57 -23.68 12.01
N GLN A 421 46.65 -22.92 11.77
CA GLN A 421 47.89 -23.08 12.55
C GLN A 421 47.81 -22.44 13.94
N GLN A 422 46.97 -21.43 14.15
CA GLN A 422 46.73 -20.86 15.48
C GLN A 422 45.73 -21.70 16.29
N ALA A 423 44.77 -22.35 15.63
CA ALA A 423 43.81 -23.23 16.28
C ALA A 423 44.46 -24.52 16.83
N GLU A 424 45.48 -25.07 16.17
CA GLU A 424 46.22 -26.25 16.66
C GLU A 424 47.10 -25.94 17.89
N GLU A 425 47.74 -24.75 17.95
CA GLU A 425 48.53 -24.34 19.12
C GLU A 425 47.64 -24.03 20.35
N ASP A 426 46.42 -23.52 20.15
CA ASP A 426 45.47 -23.27 21.24
C ASP A 426 44.81 -24.54 21.79
N TYR A 427 44.63 -25.57 20.95
CA TYR A 427 44.14 -26.88 21.39
C TYR A 427 45.20 -27.67 22.19
N ALA A 428 46.48 -27.57 21.81
CA ALA A 428 47.58 -28.16 22.57
C ALA A 428 47.74 -27.52 23.96
N ARG A 429 47.55 -26.19 24.06
CA ARG A 429 47.70 -25.44 25.32
C ARG A 429 46.51 -25.64 26.29
N ARG A 430 45.28 -25.78 25.78
CA ARG A 430 44.09 -26.05 26.62
C ARG A 430 44.05 -27.47 27.19
N SER A 431 44.59 -28.45 26.47
CA SER A 431 44.63 -29.85 26.94
C SER A 431 45.67 -30.08 28.04
N GLU A 432 46.77 -29.32 28.08
CA GLU A 432 47.72 -29.32 29.20
C GLU A 432 47.17 -28.67 30.49
N GLU A 433 46.36 -27.61 30.37
CA GLU A 433 45.71 -26.95 31.53
C GLU A 433 44.60 -27.80 32.17
N GLU A 434 43.93 -28.63 31.38
CA GLU A 434 42.88 -29.53 31.87
C GLU A 434 43.45 -30.77 32.58
N TYR A 435 44.62 -31.26 32.14
CA TYR A 435 45.31 -32.38 32.80
C TYR A 435 45.88 -32.01 34.20
N ASN A 436 46.19 -30.74 34.44
CA ASN A 436 46.69 -30.24 35.73
C ASN A 436 45.60 -29.83 36.74
N ARG A 437 44.31 -29.97 36.41
CA ARG A 437 43.18 -29.58 37.29
C ARG A 437 42.36 -30.74 37.88
N LEU A 438 42.90 -31.96 37.91
CA LEU A 438 42.26 -33.06 38.64
C LEU A 438 42.43 -32.86 40.17
N PRO A 439 41.35 -32.76 40.97
CA PRO A 439 41.44 -32.50 42.40
C PRO A 439 41.93 -33.76 43.14
N GLN A 440 43.13 -33.71 43.71
CA GLN A 440 43.55 -34.69 44.71
C GLN A 440 42.69 -34.52 45.97
N GLN A 441 41.93 -35.56 46.29
CA GLN A 441 41.15 -35.69 47.51
C GLN A 441 42.03 -35.57 48.76
N GLN A 442 41.59 -34.78 49.73
CA GLN A 442 42.17 -34.73 51.08
C GLN A 442 41.67 -35.93 51.92
N PRO A 443 42.53 -36.60 52.71
CA PRO A 443 42.10 -37.44 53.84
C PRO A 443 41.96 -36.60 55.13
N PRO A 444 41.29 -37.12 56.19
CA PRO A 444 40.61 -36.31 57.20
C PRO A 444 41.53 -35.70 58.27
N LYS A 445 41.02 -34.63 58.90
CA LYS A 445 41.64 -33.76 59.90
C LYS A 445 42.18 -34.52 61.12
N ALA A 446 43.44 -34.25 61.46
CA ALA A 446 44.02 -34.49 62.78
C ALA A 446 44.13 -33.18 63.57
N GLU A 447 43.77 -33.25 64.85
CA GLU A 447 43.86 -32.19 65.86
C GLU A 447 45.25 -31.52 65.93
N LYS A 448 45.24 -30.21 66.19
CA LYS A 448 46.34 -29.54 66.90
C LYS A 448 45.79 -28.57 67.95
N PRO A 449 46.52 -28.39 69.07
CA PRO A 449 46.02 -27.78 70.31
C PRO A 449 46.11 -26.25 70.30
N ALA A 450 45.42 -25.68 71.29
CA ALA A 450 45.17 -24.28 71.58
C ALA A 450 46.38 -23.31 71.53
N PRO A 451 46.14 -22.02 71.25
CA PRO A 451 46.85 -20.93 71.88
C PRO A 451 46.06 -20.42 73.11
N ALA A 452 46.72 -20.42 74.26
CA ALA A 452 46.30 -19.75 75.48
C ALA A 452 46.56 -18.22 75.39
N PRO A 453 45.95 -17.41 76.27
CA PRO A 453 45.39 -16.10 75.94
C PRO A 453 46.28 -14.92 76.38
N ALA A 454 46.00 -13.72 75.85
CA ALA A 454 46.32 -12.48 76.55
C ALA A 454 45.11 -11.52 76.57
N PRO A 455 44.80 -10.91 77.73
CA PRO A 455 43.59 -10.14 78.06
C PRO A 455 43.83 -8.62 77.84
N LYS A 456 42.95 -7.63 78.01
CA LYS A 456 41.58 -7.41 78.50
C LYS A 456 41.15 -6.02 77.94
N PRO A 457 39.86 -5.73 77.74
CA PRO A 457 39.37 -4.39 77.41
C PRO A 457 39.15 -3.52 78.66
N GLU A 458 39.16 -2.17 78.54
CA GLU A 458 38.11 -1.24 79.05
C GLU A 458 38.52 0.25 79.15
N GLN A 459 37.65 1.08 78.56
CA GLN A 459 37.12 2.41 78.97
C GLN A 459 38.01 3.65 79.22
N PRO A 460 37.55 4.83 78.76
CA PRO A 460 37.81 6.10 79.43
C PRO A 460 36.56 6.71 80.11
N ALA A 461 36.87 7.36 81.24
CA ALA A 461 36.13 8.37 82.03
C ALA A 461 35.14 7.88 83.10
N PRO A 462 35.26 8.44 84.31
CA PRO A 462 34.60 9.73 84.56
C PRO A 462 35.55 10.82 85.12
N ALA A 463 35.34 12.07 84.68
CA ALA A 463 35.73 13.27 85.43
C ALA A 463 34.76 13.43 86.62
N PRO A 464 35.13 13.99 87.79
CA PRO A 464 35.29 15.46 87.89
C PRO A 464 36.20 16.00 89.03
N LYS A 465 36.91 17.09 88.77
CA LYS A 465 36.88 18.40 89.48
C LYS A 465 38.14 19.21 89.19
#